data_AF-A0A6M5UID1-F1
#
_entry.id   AF-A0A6M5UID1-F1
#
_cell.length_a   1.000
_cell.length_b   1.000
_cell.length_c   1.000
_cell.angle_alpha   90.00
_cell.angle_beta   90.00
_cell.angle_gamma   90.00
#
_symmetry.space_group_name_H-M   'P 1'
#
loop_
_entity.id
_entity.type
_entity.pdbx_description
1 polymer ?
#
loop_
_entity_poly.entity_id
_entity_poly.type
_entity_poly.pdbx_seq_one_letter_code
_entity_poly.pdbx_strand_id
1 'polypeptide(L)'
;MRTVVLLAVVLSTLLGGCSALDAPRRLQVVVAPHPDDDLLGIAAVDDDDFTVWVVGTQGESTGYCEPDLLRPSVTSLGEWPVPTPAGRQSAECRTARLASWLGFHRDLSDRQGSDAFGAETGQLPELQEVPAQELGIGAVPRSTDTEEQASPILYSVGADAALVAFDGGDGNLTADEVEYMVTWVLAQRGALLPELDLSRIIGASYFNDPSRVVATPDCRRELCTGNRAFADYPHPDHLAVSSALAQNDFGALEGNLVATWPRPMAITYRHALDEDTYCSLMCESPDDTGVPVGLMQSWYGWLAFPGDHWPQTEVPVQAGNGRALIMSRQQAFLSYYGAWNRVAP
;
A
#
# COMPACT_ATOMS: atom_id res chain seq x y z
N MET A 1 26.43 -32.57 -55.18
CA MET A 1 26.72 -32.03 -53.83
C MET A 1 26.98 -30.53 -53.91
N ARG A 2 25.94 -29.68 -54.04
CA ARG A 2 26.13 -28.21 -54.00
C ARG A 2 24.86 -27.40 -53.73
N THR A 3 23.79 -28.03 -53.22
CA THR A 3 22.46 -27.39 -53.14
C THR A 3 21.83 -27.44 -51.73
N VAL A 4 22.55 -27.91 -50.71
CA VAL A 4 22.00 -28.12 -49.35
C VAL A 4 22.54 -27.09 -48.33
N VAL A 5 23.55 -26.30 -48.68
CA VAL A 5 24.21 -25.40 -47.71
C VAL A 5 23.59 -23.99 -47.66
N LEU A 6 22.80 -23.58 -48.66
CA LEU A 6 22.24 -22.21 -48.68
C LEU A 6 20.95 -22.03 -47.87
N LEU A 7 20.25 -23.11 -47.48
CA LEU A 7 18.98 -22.99 -46.73
C LEU A 7 19.19 -22.84 -45.21
N ALA A 8 20.36 -23.23 -44.69
CA ALA A 8 20.65 -23.17 -43.26
C ALA A 8 21.04 -21.76 -42.76
N VAL A 9 21.53 -20.89 -43.65
CA VAL A 9 22.00 -19.54 -43.28
C VAL A 9 20.87 -18.51 -43.29
N VAL A 10 19.81 -18.72 -44.08
CA VAL A 10 18.64 -17.81 -44.10
C VAL A 10 17.68 -18.08 -42.92
N LEU A 11 17.66 -19.31 -42.40
CA LEU A 11 16.80 -19.66 -41.26
C LEU A 11 17.38 -19.24 -39.91
N SER A 12 18.69 -19.02 -39.82
CA SER A 12 19.37 -18.58 -38.59
C SER A 12 19.32 -17.07 -38.37
N THR A 13 19.01 -16.27 -39.40
CA THR A 13 18.78 -14.82 -39.27
C THR A 13 17.33 -14.45 -38.93
N LEU A 14 16.38 -15.39 -39.06
CA LEU A 14 14.96 -15.17 -38.70
C LEU A 14 14.64 -15.57 -37.24
N LEU A 15 15.56 -16.23 -36.54
CA LEU A 15 15.40 -16.65 -35.14
C LEU A 15 16.20 -15.79 -34.15
N GLY A 16 16.98 -14.81 -34.63
CA GLY A 16 17.77 -13.90 -33.79
C GLY A 16 17.09 -12.55 -33.51
N GLY A 17 15.82 -12.38 -33.93
CA GLY A 17 15.10 -11.11 -33.88
C GLY A 17 13.91 -11.07 -32.93
N CYS A 18 13.72 -12.08 -32.07
CA CYS A 18 12.89 -11.90 -30.89
C CYS A 18 13.70 -11.09 -29.87
N SER A 19 13.85 -9.79 -30.10
CA SER A 19 13.81 -8.89 -28.95
C SER A 19 12.51 -9.25 -28.25
N ALA A 20 12.57 -9.73 -27.01
CA ALA A 20 11.38 -9.76 -26.19
C ALA A 20 10.86 -8.31 -26.23
N LEU A 21 9.75 -8.09 -26.93
CA LEU A 21 9.06 -6.82 -26.81
C LEU A 21 8.64 -6.82 -25.35
N ASP A 22 9.23 -5.93 -24.56
CA ASP A 22 8.82 -5.74 -23.17
C ASP A 22 7.30 -5.59 -23.16
N ALA A 23 6.65 -6.30 -22.24
CA ALA A 23 5.21 -6.21 -22.11
C ALA A 23 4.82 -4.73 -21.93
N PRO A 24 3.71 -4.27 -22.51
CA PRO A 24 3.29 -2.89 -22.31
C PRO A 24 3.08 -2.67 -20.82
N ARG A 25 3.72 -1.62 -20.27
CA ARG A 25 3.54 -1.16 -18.91
C ARG A 25 2.04 -1.02 -18.59
N ARG A 26 1.59 -1.57 -17.47
CA ARG A 26 0.20 -1.42 -17.00
C ARG A 26 0.16 -0.51 -15.78
N LEU A 27 -1.05 -0.20 -15.30
CA LEU A 27 -1.26 0.52 -14.05
C LEU A 27 -1.72 -0.48 -12.98
N GLN A 28 -1.13 -0.40 -11.80
CA GLN A 28 -1.61 -1.08 -10.59
C GLN A 28 -1.91 -0.05 -9.50
N VAL A 29 -2.88 -0.36 -8.64
CA VAL A 29 -3.27 0.52 -7.52
C VAL A 29 -3.04 -0.21 -6.21
N VAL A 30 -2.29 0.38 -5.30
CA VAL A 30 -2.20 -0.08 -3.91
C VAL A 30 -3.08 0.84 -3.05
N VAL A 31 -4.04 0.27 -2.33
CA VAL A 31 -4.93 0.99 -1.43
C VAL A 31 -4.63 0.57 0.00
N ALA A 32 -4.13 1.50 0.79
CA ALA A 32 -3.86 1.37 2.21
C ALA A 32 -4.86 2.22 3.00
N PRO A 33 -5.36 1.77 4.15
CA PRO A 33 -6.22 2.60 4.99
C PRO A 33 -5.45 3.77 5.61
N HIS A 34 -4.19 3.57 6.02
CA HIS A 34 -3.36 4.63 6.63
C HIS A 34 -1.91 4.66 6.09
N PRO A 35 -1.21 5.79 6.29
CA PRO A 35 0.24 5.95 6.09
C PRO A 35 1.16 5.03 6.92
N ASP A 36 1.46 3.81 6.44
CA ASP A 36 2.37 2.79 7.02
C ASP A 36 1.92 1.37 6.62
N ASP A 37 0.64 1.23 6.26
CA ASP A 37 0.05 -0.05 5.89
C ASP A 37 0.44 -0.51 4.48
N ASP A 38 0.96 0.38 3.64
CA ASP A 38 1.48 0.12 2.29
C ASP A 38 2.46 -1.06 2.22
N LEU A 39 3.26 -1.26 3.28
CA LEU A 39 4.14 -2.41 3.44
C LEU A 39 3.42 -3.77 3.43
N LEU A 40 2.14 -3.83 3.80
CA LEU A 40 1.33 -5.04 3.71
C LEU A 40 1.01 -5.42 2.25
N GLY A 41 1.04 -4.44 1.34
CA GLY A 41 0.77 -4.61 -0.09
C GLY A 41 2.02 -4.73 -0.95
N ILE A 42 3.17 -4.22 -0.50
CA ILE A 42 4.37 -4.04 -1.33
C ILE A 42 4.88 -5.35 -1.97
N ALA A 43 4.74 -6.49 -1.29
CA ALA A 43 5.20 -7.78 -1.83
C ALA A 43 4.42 -8.21 -3.09
N ALA A 44 3.21 -7.67 -3.29
CA ALA A 44 2.37 -7.96 -4.44
C ALA A 44 2.49 -6.94 -5.59
N VAL A 45 3.34 -5.92 -5.45
CA VAL A 45 3.65 -4.93 -6.50
C VAL A 45 4.49 -5.60 -7.59
N ASP A 46 4.15 -5.33 -8.84
CA ASP A 46 5.00 -5.61 -9.99
C ASP A 46 5.83 -4.36 -10.33
N ASP A 47 7.16 -4.45 -10.28
CA ASP A 47 8.06 -3.31 -10.48
C ASP A 47 8.02 -2.75 -11.92
N ASP A 48 7.54 -3.54 -12.89
CA ASP A 48 7.41 -3.11 -14.29
C ASP A 48 6.14 -2.26 -14.53
N ASP A 49 5.18 -2.27 -13.60
CA ASP A 49 3.91 -1.55 -13.71
C ASP A 49 3.99 -0.14 -13.09
N PHE A 50 3.22 0.81 -13.62
CA PHE A 50 3.02 2.12 -13.00
C PHE A 50 2.18 1.96 -11.73
N THR A 51 2.72 2.34 -10.57
CA THR A 51 2.04 2.10 -9.29
C THR A 51 1.39 3.37 -8.75
N VAL A 52 0.09 3.33 -8.46
CA VAL A 52 -0.60 4.38 -7.73
C VAL A 52 -0.76 3.94 -6.27
N TRP A 53 -0.07 4.61 -5.35
CA TRP A 53 -0.21 4.40 -3.92
C TRP A 53 -1.29 5.33 -3.37
N VAL A 54 -2.31 4.73 -2.76
CA VAL A 54 -3.48 5.43 -2.24
C VAL A 54 -3.56 5.21 -0.74
N VAL A 55 -3.66 6.30 0.03
CA VAL A 55 -4.05 6.22 1.45
C VAL A 55 -5.46 6.76 1.63
N GLY A 56 -6.31 5.99 2.30
CA GLY A 56 -7.73 6.35 2.51
C GLY A 56 -7.93 7.41 3.60
N THR A 57 -7.04 7.44 4.58
CA THR A 57 -7.00 8.43 5.66
C THR A 57 -5.58 8.97 5.80
N GLN A 58 -5.40 9.98 6.63
CA GLN A 58 -4.06 10.51 6.94
C GLN A 58 -3.50 9.90 8.24
N GLY A 59 -4.16 8.88 8.82
CA GLY A 59 -3.76 8.21 10.05
C GLY A 59 -3.78 9.14 11.28
N GLU A 60 -4.68 10.11 11.28
CA GLU A 60 -4.69 11.21 12.23
C GLU A 60 -5.22 10.84 13.62
N SER A 61 -5.88 9.69 13.79
CA SER A 61 -6.41 9.24 15.09
C SER A 61 -5.42 8.43 15.91
N THR A 62 -4.21 8.17 15.36
CA THR A 62 -3.19 7.37 16.02
C THR A 62 -2.82 7.89 17.42
N GLY A 63 -2.65 6.96 18.37
CA GLY A 63 -2.28 7.29 19.74
C GLY A 63 -0.92 7.98 19.87
N TYR A 64 -0.07 7.86 18.85
CA TYR A 64 1.26 8.46 18.80
C TYR A 64 1.24 9.95 18.42
N CYS A 65 0.07 10.52 18.10
CA CYS A 65 -0.06 11.95 17.93
C CYS A 65 -0.18 12.73 19.24
N GLU A 66 -0.12 12.06 20.39
CA GLU A 66 -0.03 12.70 21.70
C GLU A 66 1.45 12.81 22.12
N PRO A 67 2.05 14.03 22.18
CA PRO A 67 3.48 14.20 22.44
C PRO A 67 3.97 13.57 23.75
N ASP A 68 3.11 13.50 24.76
CA ASP A 68 3.44 12.88 26.05
C ASP A 68 3.61 11.35 25.96
N LEU A 69 3.10 10.73 24.89
CA LEU A 69 3.22 9.31 24.60
C LEU A 69 4.37 9.00 23.64
N LEU A 70 4.91 10.03 22.96
CA LEU A 70 6.10 9.92 22.13
C LEU A 70 7.32 9.69 23.04
N ARG A 71 7.78 8.44 23.10
CA ARG A 71 9.06 8.09 23.73
C ARG A 71 10.05 7.79 22.63
N PRO A 72 11.14 8.58 22.48
CA PRO A 72 12.23 8.21 21.60
C PRO A 72 12.70 6.81 21.93
N SER A 73 12.84 5.98 20.90
CA SER A 73 13.61 4.75 21.02
C SER A 73 15.00 5.10 21.57
N VAL A 74 15.51 4.24 22.44
CA VAL A 74 16.89 4.35 22.96
C VAL A 74 17.92 4.14 21.85
N THR A 75 17.50 3.57 20.73
CA THR A 75 18.24 3.47 19.48
C THR A 75 17.72 4.54 18.52
N SER A 76 18.59 5.33 17.90
CA SER A 76 18.18 6.24 16.82
C SER A 76 17.84 5.38 15.60
N LEU A 77 16.54 5.20 15.34
CA LEU A 77 16.03 4.34 14.27
C LEU A 77 15.65 5.12 13.01
N GLY A 78 15.85 6.44 12.97
CA GLY A 78 15.34 7.25 11.88
C GLY A 78 15.21 8.73 12.17
N GLU A 79 14.64 9.44 11.20
CA GLU A 79 14.24 10.82 11.33
C GLU A 79 12.99 10.91 12.23
N TRP A 80 13.01 11.86 13.17
CA TRP A 80 11.77 12.19 13.88
C TRP A 80 10.79 12.84 12.89
N PRO A 81 9.48 12.57 13.01
CA PRO A 81 8.49 13.23 12.17
C PRO A 81 8.64 14.75 12.28
N VAL A 82 8.63 15.41 11.13
CA VAL A 82 8.65 16.86 10.98
C VAL A 82 7.36 17.27 10.27
N PRO A 83 6.44 18.02 10.92
CA PRO A 83 6.51 18.51 12.29
C PRO A 83 6.38 17.38 13.33
N THR A 84 6.75 17.66 14.58
CA THR A 84 6.41 16.76 15.68
C THR A 84 4.89 16.66 15.79
N PRO A 85 4.30 15.46 15.74
CA PRO A 85 2.86 15.29 15.76
C PRO A 85 2.30 15.72 17.11
N ALA A 86 1.17 16.43 17.10
CA ALA A 86 0.55 16.97 18.31
C ALA A 86 -0.97 17.00 18.21
N GLY A 87 -1.65 16.30 19.14
CA GLY A 87 -3.09 16.15 19.20
C GLY A 87 -3.61 15.15 18.17
N ARG A 88 -4.43 14.19 18.60
CA ARG A 88 -5.20 13.34 17.67
C ARG A 88 -6.13 14.20 16.82
N GLN A 89 -6.28 13.81 15.56
CA GLN A 89 -7.14 14.45 14.56
C GLN A 89 -6.80 15.92 14.31
N SER A 90 -5.57 16.35 14.63
CA SER A 90 -5.08 17.70 14.34
C SER A 90 -4.47 17.82 12.93
N ALA A 91 -4.24 19.04 12.49
CA ALA A 91 -3.51 19.31 11.25
C ALA A 91 -2.02 18.92 11.38
N GLU A 92 -1.44 19.08 12.58
CA GLU A 92 -0.06 18.73 12.87
C GLU A 92 0.16 17.21 12.79
N CYS A 93 -0.76 16.41 13.33
CA CYS A 93 -0.73 14.95 13.24
C CYS A 93 -0.85 14.47 11.79
N ARG A 94 -1.82 15.01 11.04
CA ARG A 94 -1.99 14.77 9.59
C ARG A 94 -0.71 15.05 8.81
N THR A 95 -0.13 16.23 9.03
CA THR A 95 1.10 16.65 8.35
C THR A 95 2.27 15.73 8.68
N ALA A 96 2.45 15.34 9.94
CA ALA A 96 3.50 14.43 10.38
C ALA A 96 3.39 13.03 9.75
N ARG A 97 2.16 12.50 9.67
CA ARG A 97 1.86 11.20 9.04
C ARG A 97 2.11 11.24 7.54
N LEU A 98 1.62 12.26 6.83
CA LEU A 98 1.88 12.44 5.41
C LEU A 98 3.38 12.66 5.12
N ALA A 99 4.09 13.44 5.94
CA ALA A 99 5.54 13.62 5.79
C ALA A 99 6.31 12.28 5.91
N SER A 100 5.88 11.41 6.84
CA SER A 100 6.45 10.07 6.99
C SER A 100 6.22 9.22 5.74
N TRP A 101 5.01 9.27 5.18
CA TRP A 101 4.64 8.56 3.95
C TRP A 101 5.41 9.05 2.73
N LEU A 102 5.52 10.36 2.57
CA LEU A 102 6.28 10.99 1.49
C LEU A 102 7.77 10.63 1.58
N GLY A 103 8.34 10.63 2.79
CA GLY A 103 9.73 10.25 2.99
C GLY A 103 10.00 8.77 2.71
N PHE A 104 9.09 7.91 3.19
CA PHE A 104 9.14 6.47 2.91
C PHE A 104 9.14 6.19 1.40
N HIS A 105 8.19 6.77 0.67
CA HIS A 105 8.07 6.55 -0.78
C HIS A 105 9.21 7.19 -1.57
N ARG A 106 9.69 8.38 -1.19
CA ARG A 106 10.89 8.98 -1.80
C ARG A 106 12.08 8.05 -1.69
N ASP A 107 12.39 7.57 -0.49
CA ASP A 107 13.57 6.72 -0.29
C ASP A 107 13.39 5.33 -0.90
N LEU A 108 12.16 4.82 -0.99
CA LEU A 108 11.85 3.60 -1.72
C LEU A 108 12.13 3.77 -3.23
N SER A 109 11.67 4.87 -3.81
CA SER A 109 11.92 5.26 -5.21
C SER A 109 13.42 5.39 -5.49
N ASP A 110 14.15 6.10 -4.63
CA ASP A 110 15.60 6.29 -4.76
C ASP A 110 16.35 4.95 -4.76
N ARG A 111 15.91 3.97 -3.95
CA ARG A 111 16.51 2.62 -3.91
C ARG A 111 16.16 1.77 -5.12
N GLN A 112 14.97 1.95 -5.68
CA GLN A 112 14.56 1.31 -6.93
C GLN A 112 15.18 1.98 -8.16
N GLY A 113 15.81 3.15 -7.99
CA GLY A 113 16.37 3.93 -9.10
C GLY A 113 15.30 4.53 -10.02
N SER A 114 14.08 4.71 -9.51
CA SER A 114 12.95 5.30 -10.23
C SER A 114 12.79 6.78 -9.88
N ASP A 115 12.26 7.57 -10.83
CA ASP A 115 11.76 8.93 -10.58
C ASP A 115 10.24 8.83 -10.37
N ALA A 116 9.86 8.18 -9.27
CA ALA A 116 8.50 7.70 -9.11
C ALA A 116 7.51 8.84 -8.85
N PHE A 117 7.94 10.00 -8.33
CA PHE A 117 7.01 11.04 -7.85
C PHE A 117 7.35 12.47 -8.30
N GLY A 118 8.28 12.66 -9.24
CA GLY A 118 8.57 13.96 -9.86
C GLY A 118 9.29 14.95 -8.93
N ALA A 119 9.88 14.47 -7.83
CA ALA A 119 10.67 15.27 -6.90
C ALA A 119 12.14 15.29 -7.34
N GLU A 120 12.84 16.41 -7.13
CA GLU A 120 14.31 16.42 -7.27
C GLU A 120 14.93 15.49 -6.22
N THR A 121 16.04 14.82 -6.57
CA THR A 121 16.77 13.92 -5.66
C THR A 121 17.03 14.60 -4.29
N GLY A 122 16.59 13.93 -3.22
CA GLY A 122 16.75 14.43 -1.85
C GLY A 122 15.66 15.40 -1.37
N GLN A 123 14.63 15.68 -2.19
CA GLN A 123 13.44 16.44 -1.77
C GLN A 123 12.24 15.50 -1.57
N LEU A 124 11.37 15.83 -0.61
CA LEU A 124 10.08 15.16 -0.49
C LEU A 124 9.20 15.50 -1.70
N PRO A 125 8.39 14.56 -2.20
CA PRO A 125 7.38 14.86 -3.21
C PRO A 125 6.43 15.95 -2.71
N GLU A 126 6.14 16.93 -3.57
CA GLU A 126 5.15 17.96 -3.28
C GLU A 126 3.75 17.39 -3.56
N LEU A 127 2.92 17.34 -2.53
CA LEU A 127 1.49 17.03 -2.68
C LEU A 127 0.74 18.28 -3.13
N GLN A 128 0.00 18.13 -4.22
CA GLN A 128 -0.86 19.17 -4.78
C GLN A 128 -2.32 18.85 -4.47
N GLU A 129 -3.15 19.88 -4.30
CA GLU A 129 -4.60 19.69 -4.26
C GLU A 129 -5.12 19.35 -5.65
N VAL A 130 -5.98 18.33 -5.72
CA VAL A 130 -6.67 17.98 -6.97
C VAL A 130 -7.51 19.17 -7.44
N PRO A 131 -7.35 19.63 -8.71
CA PRO A 131 -8.15 20.71 -9.25
C PRO A 131 -9.64 20.40 -9.23
N ALA A 132 -10.48 21.41 -8.99
CA ALA A 132 -11.93 21.24 -8.88
C ALA A 132 -12.59 20.56 -10.11
N GLN A 133 -12.02 20.72 -11.31
CA GLN A 133 -12.53 20.05 -12.52
C GLN A 133 -12.25 18.54 -12.56
N GLU A 134 -11.24 18.07 -11.82
CA GLU A 134 -10.87 16.65 -11.73
C GLU A 134 -11.52 15.96 -10.53
N LEU A 135 -12.21 16.73 -9.68
CA LEU A 135 -13.13 16.17 -8.69
C LEU A 135 -14.33 15.58 -9.44
N GLY A 136 -14.34 14.26 -9.57
CA GLY A 136 -15.40 13.52 -10.25
C GLY A 136 -16.77 13.69 -9.59
N ILE A 137 -17.79 13.07 -10.18
CA ILE A 137 -19.15 13.05 -9.63
C ILE A 137 -19.20 12.07 -8.46
N GLY A 138 -19.54 12.55 -7.26
CA GLY A 138 -19.69 11.74 -6.05
C GLY A 138 -19.38 12.54 -4.79
N ALA A 139 -19.55 11.93 -3.63
CA ALA A 139 -19.15 12.54 -2.36
C ALA A 139 -17.70 12.16 -2.05
N VAL A 140 -16.81 13.17 -2.03
CA VAL A 140 -15.43 12.98 -1.55
C VAL A 140 -15.48 12.52 -0.07
N PRO A 141 -14.73 11.47 0.32
CA PRO A 141 -14.59 11.00 1.69
C PRO A 141 -14.20 12.11 2.66
N ARG A 142 -14.61 12.03 3.93
CA ARG A 142 -14.43 13.13 4.89
C ARG A 142 -14.01 12.68 6.27
N SER A 143 -13.13 13.45 6.90
CA SER A 143 -12.56 13.10 8.20
C SER A 143 -13.48 13.37 9.39
N THR A 144 -14.56 14.13 9.22
CA THR A 144 -15.50 14.43 10.31
C THR A 144 -16.95 14.43 9.83
N ASP A 145 -17.86 14.04 10.73
CA ASP A 145 -19.31 14.15 10.57
C ASP A 145 -19.82 15.60 10.61
N THR A 146 -18.95 16.59 10.85
CA THR A 146 -19.33 18.00 10.91
C THR A 146 -19.14 18.67 9.55
N GLU A 147 -20.11 19.51 9.13
CA GLU A 147 -20.21 20.17 7.81
C GLU A 147 -19.02 21.10 7.41
N GLU A 148 -17.91 21.09 8.13
CA GLU A 148 -16.69 21.77 7.70
C GLU A 148 -16.06 20.98 6.55
N GLN A 149 -15.89 21.68 5.42
CA GLN A 149 -15.33 21.26 4.12
C GLN A 149 -14.63 19.89 4.09
N ALA A 150 -15.02 19.05 3.11
CA ALA A 150 -14.23 17.90 2.72
C ALA A 150 -12.77 18.32 2.51
N SER A 151 -11.83 17.67 3.20
CA SER A 151 -10.41 17.90 2.98
C SER A 151 -10.08 17.65 1.52
N PRO A 152 -9.14 18.42 0.93
CA PRO A 152 -8.76 18.22 -0.45
C PRO A 152 -8.19 16.81 -0.67
N ILE A 153 -8.45 16.24 -1.83
CA ILE A 153 -7.66 15.09 -2.31
C ILE A 153 -6.28 15.64 -2.66
N LEU A 154 -5.24 15.03 -2.11
CA LEU A 154 -3.86 15.41 -2.34
C LEU A 154 -3.21 14.38 -3.27
N TYR A 155 -2.36 14.83 -4.19
CA TYR A 155 -1.69 13.92 -5.12
C TYR A 155 -0.30 14.41 -5.54
N SER A 156 0.55 13.47 -5.94
CA SER A 156 1.85 13.71 -6.58
C SER A 156 2.09 12.63 -7.63
N VAL A 157 2.58 12.99 -8.81
CA VAL A 157 2.71 12.08 -9.95
C VAL A 157 4.09 12.23 -10.56
N GLY A 158 4.82 11.11 -10.68
CA GLY A 158 6.09 11.05 -11.39
C GLY A 158 6.00 10.21 -12.66
N ALA A 159 7.17 9.81 -13.17
CA ALA A 159 7.24 8.99 -14.38
C ALA A 159 6.78 7.55 -14.13
N ASP A 160 6.99 7.06 -12.90
CA ASP A 160 6.83 5.65 -12.58
C ASP A 160 5.74 5.31 -11.56
N ALA A 161 5.32 6.29 -10.77
CA ALA A 161 4.28 6.10 -9.79
C ALA A 161 3.49 7.37 -9.53
N ALA A 162 2.47 7.23 -8.68
CA ALA A 162 1.75 8.35 -8.11
C ALA A 162 1.43 8.07 -6.64
N LEU A 163 1.33 9.15 -5.87
CA LEU A 163 0.81 9.17 -4.51
C LEU A 163 -0.53 9.88 -4.54
N VAL A 164 -1.55 9.31 -3.90
CA VAL A 164 -2.86 9.92 -3.70
C VAL A 164 -3.27 9.77 -2.24
N ALA A 165 -3.51 10.87 -1.56
CA ALA A 165 -3.98 10.89 -0.18
C ALA A 165 -5.40 11.45 -0.10
N PHE A 166 -6.28 10.66 0.49
CA PHE A 166 -7.61 11.07 0.91
C PHE A 166 -7.61 11.33 2.42
N ASP A 167 -8.70 11.92 2.91
CA ASP A 167 -8.93 12.16 4.33
C ASP A 167 -10.31 11.63 4.71
N GLY A 168 -10.48 10.30 4.63
CA GLY A 168 -11.72 9.61 4.96
C GLY A 168 -12.00 9.47 6.45
N GLY A 169 -11.12 10.00 7.32
CA GLY A 169 -11.27 9.93 8.77
C GLY A 169 -10.78 8.61 9.35
N ASP A 170 -9.62 8.65 10.02
CA ASP A 170 -9.04 7.49 10.71
C ASP A 170 -10.00 6.97 11.79
N GLY A 171 -10.50 5.74 11.56
CA GLY A 171 -11.48 5.02 12.36
C GLY A 171 -12.91 5.08 11.84
N ASN A 172 -13.18 5.89 10.80
CA ASN A 172 -14.51 6.14 10.23
C ASN A 172 -14.62 5.74 8.75
N LEU A 173 -13.51 5.35 8.12
CA LEU A 173 -13.49 5.02 6.70
C LEU A 173 -14.50 3.91 6.36
N THR A 174 -15.31 4.14 5.33
CA THR A 174 -16.33 3.17 4.87
C THR A 174 -15.94 2.48 3.57
N ALA A 175 -16.55 1.32 3.28
CA ALA A 175 -16.30 0.60 2.03
C ALA A 175 -16.73 1.39 0.78
N ASP A 176 -17.84 2.13 0.87
CA ASP A 176 -18.34 3.00 -0.21
C ASP A 176 -17.36 4.15 -0.50
N GLU A 177 -16.75 4.72 0.54
CA GLU A 177 -15.70 5.74 0.38
C GLU A 177 -14.45 5.16 -0.28
N VAL A 178 -14.04 3.94 0.07
CA VAL A 178 -12.92 3.27 -0.62
C VAL A 178 -13.26 2.96 -2.07
N GLU A 179 -14.49 2.53 -2.37
CA GLU A 179 -14.95 2.35 -3.76
C GLU A 179 -14.86 3.67 -4.54
N TYR A 180 -15.28 4.79 -3.93
CA TYR A 180 -15.12 6.11 -4.52
C TYR A 180 -13.65 6.43 -4.79
N MET A 181 -12.76 6.22 -3.82
CA MET A 181 -11.32 6.50 -3.96
C MET A 181 -10.71 5.75 -5.14
N VAL A 182 -10.98 4.46 -5.24
CA VAL A 182 -10.48 3.62 -6.35
C VAL A 182 -11.07 4.07 -7.68
N THR A 183 -12.39 4.28 -7.74
CA THR A 183 -13.07 4.71 -8.96
C THR A 183 -12.57 6.07 -9.42
N TRP A 184 -12.30 6.98 -8.49
CA TRP A 184 -11.71 8.29 -8.78
C TRP A 184 -10.32 8.12 -9.40
N VAL A 185 -9.43 7.33 -8.80
CA VAL A 185 -8.09 7.05 -9.34
C VAL A 185 -8.18 6.51 -10.77
N LEU A 186 -9.07 5.54 -11.02
CA LEU A 186 -9.23 4.95 -12.34
C LEU A 186 -9.78 5.93 -13.39
N ALA A 187 -10.58 6.91 -12.97
CA ALA A 187 -11.10 7.99 -13.81
C ALA A 187 -10.03 9.04 -14.18
N GLN A 188 -8.94 9.14 -13.41
CA GLN A 188 -7.85 10.08 -13.68
C GLN A 188 -6.86 9.60 -14.76
N ARG A 189 -7.02 8.38 -15.28
CA ARG A 189 -6.19 7.86 -16.38
C ARG A 189 -6.41 8.68 -17.65
N GLY A 190 -5.32 9.18 -18.23
CA GLY A 190 -5.32 10.10 -19.37
C GLY A 190 -5.52 11.58 -19.00
N ALA A 191 -5.75 11.89 -17.72
CA ALA A 191 -5.85 13.26 -17.19
C ALA A 191 -4.67 13.57 -16.25
N LEU A 192 -4.73 13.11 -15.01
CA LEU A 192 -3.64 13.26 -14.02
C LEU A 192 -2.69 12.06 -14.00
N LEU A 193 -3.15 10.89 -14.43
CA LEU A 193 -2.40 9.63 -14.45
C LEU A 193 -2.18 9.17 -15.90
N PRO A 194 -1.16 8.34 -16.18
CA PRO A 194 -0.97 7.81 -17.53
C PRO A 194 -2.15 6.94 -17.98
N GLU A 195 -2.47 7.00 -19.26
CA GLU A 195 -3.52 6.18 -19.88
C GLU A 195 -3.02 4.75 -20.09
N LEU A 196 -3.08 3.92 -19.05
CA LEU A 196 -2.64 2.52 -19.04
C LEU A 196 -3.78 1.58 -18.63
N ASP A 197 -3.74 0.34 -19.13
CA ASP A 197 -4.66 -0.71 -18.70
C ASP A 197 -4.43 -1.07 -17.22
N LEU A 198 -5.51 -1.38 -16.50
CA LEU A 198 -5.45 -1.75 -15.08
C LEU A 198 -5.04 -3.23 -14.94
N SER A 199 -3.86 -3.50 -14.37
CA SER A 199 -3.40 -4.86 -14.09
C SER A 199 -4.08 -5.43 -12.85
N ARG A 200 -3.91 -4.79 -11.69
CA ARG A 200 -4.42 -5.26 -10.39
C ARG A 200 -4.72 -4.10 -9.44
N ILE A 201 -5.53 -4.40 -8.41
CA ILE A 201 -5.70 -3.54 -7.24
C ILE A 201 -5.29 -4.34 -6.01
N ILE A 202 -4.49 -3.75 -5.14
CA ILE A 202 -3.91 -4.39 -3.95
C ILE A 202 -4.40 -3.64 -2.71
N GLY A 203 -5.24 -4.28 -1.91
CA GLY A 203 -5.64 -3.82 -0.58
C GLY A 203 -4.59 -4.20 0.45
N ALA A 204 -3.80 -3.22 0.87
CA ALA A 204 -2.81 -3.33 1.93
C ALA A 204 -3.49 -3.21 3.30
N SER A 205 -4.42 -4.14 3.58
CA SER A 205 -5.44 -3.95 4.62
C SER A 205 -5.66 -5.21 5.46
N TYR A 206 -4.59 -5.76 6.03
CA TYR A 206 -4.70 -6.94 6.91
C TYR A 206 -5.76 -6.70 8.00
N PHE A 207 -6.70 -7.62 8.13
CA PHE A 207 -7.78 -7.54 9.11
C PHE A 207 -7.96 -8.90 9.80
N ASN A 208 -8.06 -8.89 11.13
CA ASN A 208 -8.37 -10.08 11.92
C ASN A 208 -9.06 -9.69 13.23
N ASP A 209 -10.36 -10.00 13.36
CA ASP A 209 -11.11 -9.83 14.61
C ASP A 209 -11.45 -11.20 15.22
N PRO A 210 -10.65 -11.74 16.16
CA PRO A 210 -10.93 -13.04 16.78
C PRO A 210 -12.18 -13.05 17.69
N SER A 211 -12.69 -11.87 18.04
CA SER A 211 -13.81 -11.69 18.97
C SER A 211 -15.16 -11.70 18.26
N ARG A 212 -15.14 -11.48 16.94
CA ARG A 212 -16.33 -11.43 16.10
C ARG A 212 -16.16 -12.33 14.88
N VAL A 213 -17.09 -13.25 14.66
CA VAL A 213 -17.48 -13.50 13.26
C VAL A 213 -18.22 -12.24 12.88
N VAL A 214 -17.56 -11.30 12.22
CA VAL A 214 -18.17 -10.01 11.91
C VAL A 214 -19.35 -10.31 10.99
N ALA A 215 -20.56 -10.23 11.53
CA ALA A 215 -21.82 -10.30 10.79
C ALA A 215 -22.17 -8.92 10.25
N THR A 216 -21.19 -8.17 9.74
CA THR A 216 -21.49 -6.98 8.97
C THR A 216 -22.05 -7.46 7.62
N PRO A 217 -23.11 -6.83 7.10
CA PRO A 217 -23.60 -7.11 5.75
C PRO A 217 -22.50 -6.97 4.69
N ASP A 218 -21.50 -6.15 4.99
CA ASP A 218 -20.49 -5.65 4.06
C ASP A 218 -19.24 -6.54 3.97
N CYS A 219 -19.09 -7.53 4.86
CA CYS A 219 -17.90 -8.38 4.82
C CYS A 219 -18.18 -9.79 4.32
N ARG A 220 -17.41 -10.24 3.32
CA ARG A 220 -17.44 -11.65 2.88
C ARG A 220 -16.90 -12.58 3.98
N ARG A 221 -17.51 -13.76 4.09
CA ARG A 221 -17.20 -14.74 5.15
C ARG A 221 -15.71 -15.09 5.22
N GLU A 222 -15.03 -15.12 4.08
CA GLU A 222 -13.60 -15.44 3.97
C GLU A 222 -12.69 -14.39 4.61
N LEU A 223 -13.14 -13.12 4.67
CA LEU A 223 -12.44 -12.02 5.32
C LEU A 223 -12.76 -11.91 6.81
N CYS A 224 -13.97 -12.33 7.21
CA CYS A 224 -14.51 -12.07 8.55
C CYS A 224 -14.53 -13.27 9.51
N THR A 225 -13.80 -14.33 9.20
CA THR A 225 -13.50 -15.39 10.18
C THR A 225 -12.24 -15.06 10.95
N GLY A 226 -12.40 -14.47 12.14
CA GLY A 226 -11.28 -14.22 13.04
C GLY A 226 -10.61 -15.49 13.55
N ASN A 227 -9.29 -15.44 13.76
CA ASN A 227 -8.52 -16.54 14.31
C ASN A 227 -7.62 -16.08 15.46
N ARG A 228 -7.92 -16.57 16.67
CA ARG A 228 -7.19 -16.28 17.92
C ARG A 228 -5.72 -16.71 17.92
N ALA A 229 -5.28 -17.48 16.92
CA ALA A 229 -3.90 -17.92 16.78
C ALA A 229 -3.01 -16.92 16.01
N PHE A 230 -3.58 -15.85 15.43
CA PHE A 230 -2.87 -14.85 14.63
C PHE A 230 -2.98 -13.44 15.21
N ALA A 231 -2.28 -12.51 14.57
CA ALA A 231 -2.21 -11.12 14.93
C ALA A 231 -3.63 -10.51 15.03
N ASP A 232 -4.08 -10.13 16.22
CA ASP A 232 -5.39 -9.49 16.41
C ASP A 232 -5.32 -8.06 15.89
N TYR A 233 -6.14 -7.75 14.87
CA TYR A 233 -6.15 -6.43 14.24
C TYR A 233 -7.54 -6.06 13.69
N PRO A 234 -8.50 -5.71 14.58
CA PRO A 234 -9.89 -5.44 14.22
C PRO A 234 -10.14 -3.97 13.83
N HIS A 235 -9.22 -3.33 13.11
CA HIS A 235 -9.37 -1.91 12.76
C HIS A 235 -10.47 -1.72 11.68
N PRO A 236 -11.45 -0.81 11.87
CA PRO A 236 -12.56 -0.62 10.93
C PRO A 236 -12.09 -0.21 9.53
N ASP A 237 -11.08 0.64 9.42
CA ASP A 237 -10.60 1.13 8.11
C ASP A 237 -9.95 0.01 7.28
N HIS A 238 -9.29 -0.96 7.93
CA HIS A 238 -8.77 -2.15 7.25
C HIS A 238 -9.91 -3.04 6.75
N LEU A 239 -10.99 -3.14 7.54
CA LEU A 239 -12.19 -3.84 7.11
C LEU A 239 -12.84 -3.12 5.91
N ALA A 240 -12.89 -1.79 5.92
CA ALA A 240 -13.47 -1.00 4.84
C ALA A 240 -12.76 -1.23 3.51
N VAL A 241 -11.42 -1.14 3.48
CA VAL A 241 -10.61 -1.44 2.29
C VAL A 241 -10.83 -2.88 1.82
N SER A 242 -10.72 -3.85 2.73
CA SER A 242 -10.93 -5.26 2.42
C SER A 242 -12.33 -5.54 1.85
N SER A 243 -13.35 -4.88 2.40
CA SER A 243 -14.75 -5.05 2.00
C SER A 243 -15.02 -4.43 0.64
N ALA A 244 -14.55 -3.22 0.38
CA ALA A 244 -14.71 -2.54 -0.90
C ALA A 244 -14.13 -3.36 -2.06
N LEU A 245 -12.89 -3.86 -1.90
CA LEU A 245 -12.23 -4.69 -2.91
C LEU A 245 -12.90 -6.06 -3.08
N ALA A 246 -13.51 -6.60 -2.03
CA ALA A 246 -14.23 -7.88 -2.08
C ALA A 246 -15.66 -7.76 -2.63
N GLN A 247 -16.26 -6.57 -2.63
CA GLN A 247 -17.62 -6.32 -3.11
C GLN A 247 -17.66 -5.82 -4.55
N ASN A 248 -16.65 -5.07 -4.97
CA ASN A 248 -16.62 -4.40 -6.27
C ASN A 248 -15.69 -5.05 -7.28
N ASP A 249 -16.08 -5.01 -8.56
CA ASP A 249 -15.24 -5.37 -9.69
C ASP A 249 -14.80 -4.08 -10.39
N PHE A 250 -13.53 -3.72 -10.23
CA PHE A 250 -12.96 -2.51 -10.82
C PHE A 250 -12.41 -2.74 -12.23
N GLY A 251 -12.61 -3.94 -12.81
CA GLY A 251 -12.15 -4.27 -14.15
C GLY A 251 -10.64 -4.54 -14.25
N ALA A 252 -9.98 -4.85 -13.12
CA ALA A 252 -8.57 -5.22 -13.10
C ALA A 252 -8.37 -6.60 -13.75
N LEU A 253 -7.38 -6.71 -14.65
CA LEU A 253 -7.10 -7.94 -15.40
C LEU A 253 -6.79 -9.14 -14.50
N GLU A 254 -6.07 -8.88 -13.40
CA GLU A 254 -5.62 -9.87 -12.42
C GLU A 254 -6.45 -9.81 -11.12
N GLY A 255 -7.49 -8.98 -11.09
CA GLY A 255 -8.43 -8.86 -9.98
C GLY A 255 -7.96 -7.98 -8.83
N ASN A 256 -8.73 -8.03 -7.74
CA ASN A 256 -8.46 -7.30 -6.51
C ASN A 256 -7.83 -8.25 -5.48
N LEU A 257 -6.61 -7.95 -5.06
CA LEU A 257 -5.86 -8.69 -4.05
C LEU A 257 -6.07 -8.04 -2.69
N VAL A 258 -6.41 -8.81 -1.66
CA VAL A 258 -6.56 -8.30 -0.28
C VAL A 258 -5.61 -9.03 0.64
N ALA A 259 -4.76 -8.28 1.35
CA ALA A 259 -3.81 -8.83 2.31
C ALA A 259 -4.52 -9.66 3.39
N THR A 260 -4.02 -10.87 3.63
CA THR A 260 -4.60 -11.85 4.54
C THR A 260 -3.52 -12.68 5.22
N TRP A 261 -3.92 -13.61 6.07
CA TRP A 261 -3.00 -14.47 6.80
C TRP A 261 -2.61 -15.74 6.00
N PRO A 262 -1.39 -16.29 6.19
CA PRO A 262 -0.82 -17.40 5.39
C PRO A 262 -1.29 -18.88 5.57
N ARG A 263 -2.43 -19.26 6.19
CA ARG A 263 -2.98 -20.66 6.03
C ARG A 263 -4.54 -20.75 5.92
N PRO A 264 -5.10 -21.78 5.27
CA PRO A 264 -6.17 -21.52 4.29
C PRO A 264 -7.54 -22.10 4.63
N MET A 265 -8.55 -21.50 3.96
CA MET A 265 -9.33 -22.19 2.92
C MET A 265 -9.49 -21.38 1.63
N ALA A 266 -9.18 -20.08 1.61
CA ALA A 266 -9.47 -19.18 0.49
C ALA A 266 -8.25 -18.43 -0.11
N ILE A 267 -7.03 -18.63 0.40
CA ILE A 267 -5.82 -17.92 -0.09
C ILE A 267 -5.57 -18.22 -1.56
N THR A 268 -5.41 -17.18 -2.37
CA THR A 268 -5.14 -17.29 -3.80
C THR A 268 -3.66 -17.07 -4.11
N TYR A 269 -3.03 -16.06 -3.50
CA TYR A 269 -1.64 -15.69 -3.78
C TYR A 269 -0.79 -15.65 -2.52
N ARG A 270 0.51 -15.93 -2.69
CA ARG A 270 1.54 -15.75 -1.68
C ARG A 270 2.69 -15.03 -2.32
N HIS A 271 3.03 -13.87 -1.76
CA HIS A 271 4.18 -13.10 -2.16
C HIS A 271 5.17 -13.02 -1.01
N ALA A 272 6.44 -12.98 -1.34
CA ALA A 272 7.49 -12.79 -0.38
C ALA A 272 8.50 -11.83 -1.00
N LEU A 273 8.87 -10.82 -0.24
CA LEU A 273 10.06 -10.05 -0.56
C LEU A 273 11.28 -10.97 -0.37
N ASP A 274 12.28 -10.82 -1.24
CA ASP A 274 13.60 -11.37 -0.94
C ASP A 274 14.15 -10.73 0.35
N GLU A 275 15.12 -11.39 0.96
CA GLU A 275 15.64 -11.00 2.27
C GLU A 275 16.27 -9.61 2.24
N ASP A 276 17.00 -9.27 1.18
CA ASP A 276 17.68 -7.99 1.05
C ASP A 276 16.64 -6.87 0.90
N THR A 277 15.64 -7.05 0.04
CA THR A 277 14.53 -6.09 -0.11
C THR A 277 13.77 -5.91 1.21
N TYR A 278 13.42 -7.00 1.90
CA TYR A 278 12.75 -6.91 3.19
C TYR A 278 13.61 -6.20 4.24
N CYS A 279 14.90 -6.51 4.32
CA CYS A 279 15.79 -5.84 5.25
C CYS A 279 15.92 -4.35 4.95
N SER A 280 15.96 -3.99 3.66
CA SER A 280 15.95 -2.60 3.23
C SER A 280 14.71 -1.85 3.75
N LEU A 281 13.59 -2.53 3.98
CA LEU A 281 12.37 -1.92 4.52
C LEU A 281 12.32 -1.99 6.06
N MET A 282 12.75 -3.09 6.67
CA MET A 282 12.41 -3.42 8.06
C MET A 282 13.59 -3.57 9.03
N CYS A 283 14.82 -3.77 8.57
CA CYS A 283 15.95 -4.09 9.45
C CYS A 283 16.40 -2.87 10.30
N GLU A 284 16.61 -3.07 11.59
CA GLU A 284 16.89 -2.01 12.57
C GLU A 284 18.31 -1.45 12.53
N SER A 285 19.25 -2.24 12.03
CA SER A 285 20.65 -1.86 11.90
C SER A 285 21.05 -1.89 10.45
N PRO A 286 21.97 -1.00 10.04
CA PRO A 286 22.67 -1.19 8.81
C PRO A 286 23.29 -2.58 8.75
N ASP A 287 23.19 -3.22 7.60
CA ASP A 287 23.93 -4.45 7.37
C ASP A 287 25.43 -4.14 7.19
N ASP A 288 26.26 -5.19 7.13
CA ASP A 288 27.70 -5.06 6.92
C ASP A 288 28.05 -4.43 5.54
N THR A 289 27.07 -4.23 4.65
CA THR A 289 27.22 -3.59 3.33
C THR A 289 26.89 -2.10 3.34
N GLY A 290 26.37 -1.57 4.46
CA GLY A 290 26.11 -0.14 4.66
C GLY A 290 24.69 0.30 4.28
N VAL A 291 23.73 -0.63 4.13
CA VAL A 291 22.32 -0.30 3.91
C VAL A 291 21.82 0.54 5.10
N PRO A 292 21.22 1.74 4.92
CA PRO A 292 20.69 2.49 6.05
C PRO A 292 19.54 1.73 6.72
N VAL A 293 19.31 2.02 8.01
CA VAL A 293 18.17 1.52 8.80
C VAL A 293 16.91 1.45 7.93
N GLY A 294 16.19 0.34 8.02
CA GLY A 294 15.08 0.01 7.12
C GLY A 294 14.09 1.16 6.98
N LEU A 295 13.52 1.39 5.79
CA LEU A 295 12.68 2.57 5.53
C LEU A 295 11.49 2.70 6.49
N MET A 296 10.87 1.58 6.86
CA MET A 296 9.79 1.55 7.85
C MET A 296 10.27 2.03 9.22
N GLN A 297 11.46 1.60 9.63
CA GLN A 297 12.09 2.07 10.88
C GLN A 297 12.41 3.56 10.79
N SER A 298 12.93 3.99 9.64
CA SER A 298 13.41 5.36 9.42
C SER A 298 12.28 6.40 9.42
N TRP A 299 11.18 6.09 8.73
CA TRP A 299 10.08 7.03 8.52
C TRP A 299 8.90 6.82 9.46
N TYR A 300 8.65 5.56 9.84
CA TYR A 300 7.53 5.21 10.70
C TYR A 300 7.97 4.70 12.07
N GLY A 301 9.26 4.74 12.41
CA GLY A 301 9.75 4.27 13.71
C GLY A 301 9.18 5.03 14.90
N TRP A 302 8.69 6.26 14.72
CA TRP A 302 7.99 7.01 15.77
C TRP A 302 6.57 6.47 16.08
N LEU A 303 6.04 5.63 15.20
CA LEU A 303 4.79 4.86 15.37
C LEU A 303 5.08 3.45 15.89
N ALA A 304 6.35 3.04 15.86
CA ALA A 304 6.77 1.88 16.60
C ALA A 304 6.57 2.13 18.10
N PHE A 305 6.28 1.05 18.81
CA PHE A 305 5.85 1.08 20.21
C PHE A 305 6.75 1.98 21.08
N PRO A 306 6.22 2.67 22.13
CA PRO A 306 7.00 3.66 22.86
C PRO A 306 8.32 3.08 23.38
N GLY A 307 9.45 3.61 22.89
CA GLY A 307 10.80 3.14 23.25
C GLY A 307 11.28 1.87 22.52
N ASP A 308 10.64 1.47 21.42
CA ASP A 308 10.84 0.19 20.70
C ASP A 308 11.01 0.43 19.17
N HIS A 309 11.13 -0.65 18.39
CA HIS A 309 11.19 -0.66 16.92
C HIS A 309 10.04 -1.48 16.30
N TRP A 310 9.87 -1.38 14.97
CA TRP A 310 8.99 -2.30 14.26
C TRP A 310 9.61 -3.69 14.25
N PRO A 311 8.93 -4.73 14.74
CA PRO A 311 9.51 -6.07 14.82
C PRO A 311 9.54 -6.71 13.44
N GLN A 312 10.65 -7.39 13.15
CA GLN A 312 10.87 -8.13 11.91
C GLN A 312 10.31 -9.55 12.05
N THR A 313 9.49 -9.99 11.10
CA THR A 313 8.91 -11.35 11.12
C THR A 313 8.82 -11.97 9.73
N GLU A 314 8.98 -13.29 9.67
CA GLU A 314 8.78 -14.05 8.42
C GLU A 314 7.32 -14.09 7.98
N VAL A 315 6.39 -14.23 8.94
CA VAL A 315 4.94 -14.31 8.71
C VAL A 315 4.19 -13.55 9.79
N PRO A 316 2.91 -13.16 9.57
CA PRO A 316 2.13 -12.46 10.59
C PRO A 316 1.89 -13.34 11.82
N VAL A 317 2.12 -12.80 13.02
CA VAL A 317 1.99 -13.53 14.29
C VAL A 317 1.54 -12.64 15.44
N GLN A 318 0.87 -13.25 16.43
CA GLN A 318 0.61 -12.62 17.73
C GLN A 318 1.85 -12.79 18.62
N ALA A 319 2.40 -11.69 19.12
CA ALA A 319 3.43 -11.73 20.16
C ALA A 319 2.78 -12.05 21.51
N GLY A 320 3.52 -12.74 22.40
CA GLY A 320 3.02 -13.21 23.70
C GLY A 320 2.53 -12.13 24.68
N ASN A 321 2.65 -10.86 24.32
CA ASN A 321 2.15 -9.69 25.05
C ASN A 321 0.89 -9.06 24.43
N GLY A 322 0.23 -9.75 23.50
CA GLY A 322 -0.98 -9.25 22.86
C GLY A 322 -0.74 -8.28 21.70
N ARG A 323 0.52 -8.15 21.23
CA ARG A 323 0.85 -7.30 20.07
C ARG A 323 0.71 -8.07 18.76
N ALA A 324 0.19 -7.39 17.75
CA ALA A 324 0.11 -7.87 16.38
C ALA A 324 1.41 -7.55 15.63
N LEU A 325 2.03 -8.55 15.00
CA LEU A 325 3.18 -8.36 14.10
C LEU A 325 2.72 -8.72 12.69
N ILE A 326 2.38 -7.71 11.88
CA ILE A 326 1.73 -7.88 10.56
C ILE A 326 2.61 -7.47 9.37
N MET A 327 3.64 -6.65 9.62
CA MET A 327 4.62 -6.19 8.64
C MET A 327 5.68 -7.26 8.33
N SER A 328 5.23 -8.43 7.89
CA SER A 328 6.09 -9.61 7.67
C SER A 328 6.61 -9.71 6.24
N ARG A 329 7.72 -10.43 6.06
CA ARG A 329 8.32 -10.69 4.75
C ARG A 329 7.40 -11.44 3.79
N GLN A 330 6.66 -12.44 4.30
CA GLN A 330 5.72 -13.23 3.51
C GLN A 330 4.29 -12.71 3.72
N GLN A 331 3.68 -12.22 2.65
CA GLN A 331 2.30 -11.74 2.64
C GLN A 331 1.43 -12.72 1.84
N ALA A 332 0.23 -12.97 2.32
CA ALA A 332 -0.76 -13.81 1.63
C ALA A 332 -1.91 -12.92 1.17
N PHE A 333 -2.53 -13.26 0.04
CA PHE A 333 -3.62 -12.47 -0.53
C PHE A 333 -4.80 -13.34 -0.95
N LEU A 334 -6.00 -12.82 -0.70
CA LEU A 334 -7.24 -13.29 -1.32
C LEU A 334 -7.45 -12.51 -2.61
N SER A 335 -7.80 -13.19 -3.70
CA SER A 335 -8.08 -12.53 -4.97
C SER A 335 -9.56 -12.58 -5.31
N TYR A 336 -10.11 -11.46 -5.75
CA TYR A 336 -11.49 -11.33 -6.21
C TYR A 336 -11.53 -10.95 -7.69
N TYR A 337 -12.38 -11.63 -8.48
CA TYR A 337 -12.55 -11.40 -9.92
C TYR A 337 -14.01 -11.23 -10.32
N GLY A 338 -14.27 -10.26 -11.20
CA GLY A 338 -15.45 -10.25 -12.08
C GLY A 338 -16.77 -9.97 -11.38
N ALA A 339 -17.82 -9.73 -12.16
CA ALA A 339 -19.13 -9.17 -11.77
C ALA A 339 -19.88 -9.73 -10.53
N TRP A 340 -19.42 -10.81 -9.86
CA TRP A 340 -19.86 -11.20 -8.51
C TRP A 340 -18.69 -11.84 -7.70
N ASN A 341 -17.51 -11.23 -7.73
CA ASN A 341 -16.30 -11.48 -6.94
C ASN A 341 -16.18 -12.91 -6.38
N ARG A 342 -15.94 -13.89 -7.25
CA ARG A 342 -15.57 -15.23 -6.77
C ARG A 342 -14.11 -15.20 -6.36
N VAL A 343 -13.78 -15.86 -5.24
CA VAL A 343 -12.38 -16.13 -4.90
C VAL A 343 -11.79 -16.93 -6.07
N ALA A 344 -10.62 -16.53 -6.58
CA ALA A 344 -10.00 -17.28 -7.67
C ALA A 344 -9.77 -18.74 -7.26
N PRO A 345 -9.99 -19.70 -8.18
CA PRO A 345 -9.98 -21.14 -7.88
C PRO A 345 -8.61 -21.69 -7.44
#